data_AF-A0A937URP2-F1
#
_entry.id   AF-A0A937URP2-F1
#
_cell.length_a   1.000
_cell.length_b   1.000
_cell.length_c   1.000
_cell.angle_alpha   90.00
_cell.angle_beta   90.00
_cell.angle_gamma   90.00
#
_symmetry.space_group_name_H-M   'P 1'
#
loop_
_entity.id
_entity.type
_entity.pdbx_description
1 polymer ?
#
loop_
_entity_poly.entity_id
_entity_poly.type
_entity_poly.pdbx_seq_one_letter_code
_entity_poly.pdbx_strand_id
1 'polypeptide(L)'
;MLALGSNLGDREATLRAAVTLLDERLGVLAASPLYETVPVGGPPQDDYLNAVLLTRPAPPRELLEAAREAERAADRVRVVRWGPRTLDVDVIACGETVSDDPEILVPHPRAHLRAFVCVPWLDVDPDATIPGHGRVADLVAGLAAAGEPTSRIGSANPAGTLAGLRRVAEAPAGPAPAGALAAPATWEAGWLAPDRGAGRVGG
;
A
#
# COMPACT_ATOMS: atom_id res chain seq x y z
N MET A 1 2.41 8.69 -2.04
CA MET A 1 1.88 7.41 -2.56
C MET A 1 2.96 6.36 -2.35
N LEU A 2 2.62 5.29 -1.64
CA LEU A 2 3.48 4.12 -1.43
C LEU A 2 2.88 2.90 -2.14
N ALA A 3 3.71 2.03 -2.71
CA ALA A 3 3.30 0.71 -3.18
C ALA A 3 3.90 -0.36 -2.25
N LEU A 4 3.11 -1.37 -1.93
CA LEU A 4 3.49 -2.48 -1.06
C LEU A 4 3.37 -3.79 -1.84
N GLY A 5 4.31 -4.71 -1.62
CA GLY A 5 4.30 -6.05 -2.20
C GLY A 5 4.74 -7.11 -1.19
N SER A 6 4.09 -8.28 -1.17
CA SER A 6 4.48 -9.43 -0.35
C SER A 6 4.24 -10.74 -1.10
N ASN A 7 5.24 -11.63 -1.12
CA ASN A 7 5.17 -12.93 -1.81
C ASN A 7 5.63 -14.12 -0.96
N LEU A 8 5.84 -13.96 0.35
CA LEU A 8 6.28 -15.05 1.22
C LEU A 8 5.43 -15.16 2.48
N GLY A 9 5.20 -16.40 2.93
CA GLY A 9 4.48 -16.67 4.18
C GLY A 9 3.05 -16.18 4.15
N ASP A 10 2.58 -15.63 5.28
CA ASP A 10 1.27 -14.99 5.35
C ASP A 10 1.34 -13.58 4.74
N ARG A 11 1.20 -13.52 3.41
CA ARG A 11 1.29 -12.30 2.59
C ARG A 11 0.27 -11.25 3.04
N GLU A 12 -0.95 -11.68 3.36
CA GLU A 12 -2.03 -10.77 3.77
C GLU A 12 -1.77 -10.19 5.16
N ALA A 13 -1.42 -11.02 6.15
CA ALA A 13 -1.08 -10.55 7.48
C ALA A 13 0.13 -9.60 7.45
N THR A 14 1.12 -9.89 6.60
CA THR A 14 2.30 -9.04 6.40
C THR A 14 1.91 -7.65 5.86
N LEU A 15 1.09 -7.60 4.82
CA LEU A 15 0.58 -6.32 4.29
C LEU A 15 -0.25 -5.56 5.33
N ARG A 16 -1.11 -6.24 6.09
CA ARG A 16 -1.92 -5.60 7.15
C ARG A 16 -1.05 -4.96 8.23
N ALA A 17 -0.05 -5.68 8.73
CA ALA A 17 0.89 -5.15 9.71
C ALA A 17 1.64 -3.92 9.19
N ALA A 18 2.06 -3.96 7.91
CA ALA A 18 2.70 -2.82 7.25
C ALA A 18 1.77 -1.60 7.17
N VAL A 19 0.51 -1.79 6.77
CA VAL A 19 -0.46 -0.69 6.71
C VAL A 19 -0.70 -0.06 8.08
N THR A 20 -0.85 -0.86 9.14
CA THR A 20 -1.00 -0.33 10.51
C THR A 20 0.18 0.54 10.91
N LEU A 21 1.40 0.05 10.72
CA LEU A 21 2.62 0.81 11.03
C LEU A 21 2.71 2.11 10.22
N LEU A 22 2.42 2.04 8.92
CA LEU A 22 2.48 3.21 8.04
C LEU A 22 1.36 4.23 8.33
N ASP A 23 0.18 3.79 8.79
CA ASP A 23 -0.86 4.70 9.25
C ASP A 23 -0.45 5.45 10.51
N GLU A 24 0.13 4.76 11.49
CA GLU A 24 0.67 5.40 12.69
C GLU A 24 1.77 6.41 12.35
N ARG A 25 2.65 6.06 11.40
CA ARG A 25 3.83 6.88 11.05
C ARG A 25 3.52 8.05 10.12
N LEU A 26 2.61 7.89 9.16
CA LEU A 26 2.37 8.84 8.07
C LEU A 26 0.91 9.34 8.01
N GLY A 27 -0.03 8.66 8.67
CA GLY A 27 -1.46 8.89 8.52
C GLY A 27 -1.94 8.51 7.12
N VAL A 28 -2.36 7.27 6.95
CA VAL A 28 -2.93 6.74 5.72
C VAL A 28 -4.30 7.40 5.51
N LEU A 29 -4.49 7.95 4.31
CA LEU A 29 -5.73 8.57 3.85
C LEU A 29 -6.60 7.57 3.09
N ALA A 30 -5.96 6.71 2.29
CA ALA A 30 -6.64 5.67 1.54
C ALA A 30 -5.71 4.49 1.24
N ALA A 31 -6.30 3.29 1.12
CA ALA A 31 -5.62 2.09 0.68
C ALA A 31 -6.40 1.40 -0.44
N SER A 32 -5.69 0.81 -1.42
CA SER A 32 -6.33 0.06 -2.49
C SER A 32 -6.84 -1.30 -2.02
N PRO A 33 -7.69 -1.97 -2.82
CA PRO A 33 -7.85 -3.42 -2.73
C PRO A 33 -6.51 -4.15 -2.88
N LEU A 34 -6.51 -5.45 -2.55
CA LEU A 34 -5.37 -6.34 -2.81
C LEU A 34 -5.40 -6.84 -4.24
N TYR A 35 -4.22 -6.94 -4.83
CA TYR A 35 -4.00 -7.38 -6.20
C TYR A 35 -2.98 -8.51 -6.25
N GLU A 36 -3.28 -9.58 -6.98
CA GLU A 36 -2.34 -10.67 -7.22
C GLU A 36 -1.63 -10.49 -8.55
N THR A 37 -0.31 -10.68 -8.54
CA THR A 37 0.52 -10.68 -9.76
C THR A 37 1.57 -11.76 -9.72
N VAL A 38 1.80 -12.38 -10.88
CA VAL A 38 2.89 -13.34 -11.08
C VAL A 38 4.25 -12.61 -11.01
N PRO A 39 5.29 -13.20 -10.38
CA PRO A 39 6.63 -12.62 -10.39
C PRO A 39 7.18 -12.47 -11.81
N VAL A 40 7.75 -11.31 -12.12
CA VAL A 40 8.39 -11.08 -13.42
C VAL A 40 9.88 -11.44 -13.34
N GLY A 41 10.24 -12.57 -13.94
CA GLY A 41 11.63 -13.06 -13.99
C GLY A 41 12.13 -13.68 -12.67
N GLY A 42 13.39 -14.13 -12.68
CA GLY A 42 14.01 -14.80 -11.52
C GLY A 42 13.62 -16.28 -11.36
N PRO A 43 14.04 -16.93 -10.26
CA PRO A 43 13.65 -18.32 -9.96
C PRO A 43 12.15 -18.43 -9.66
N PRO A 44 11.55 -19.63 -9.77
CA PRO A 44 10.17 -19.87 -9.36
C PRO A 44 9.89 -19.36 -7.95
N GLN A 45 8.85 -18.55 -7.82
CA GLN A 45 8.42 -17.89 -6.59
C GLN A 45 6.89 -17.85 -6.57
N ASP A 46 6.33 -17.75 -5.37
CA ASP A 46 4.90 -17.54 -5.20
C ASP A 46 4.49 -16.16 -5.74
N ASP A 47 3.21 -16.04 -6.09
CA ASP A 47 2.64 -14.77 -6.56
C ASP A 47 2.74 -13.68 -5.49
N TYR A 48 2.79 -12.43 -5.95
CA TYR A 48 2.77 -11.25 -5.08
C TYR A 48 1.34 -10.83 -4.77
N LEU A 49 1.07 -10.52 -3.51
CA LEU A 49 0.01 -9.60 -3.14
C LEU A 49 0.55 -8.17 -3.15
N ASN A 50 -0.17 -7.28 -3.82
CA ASN A 50 0.18 -5.87 -3.96
C ASN A 50 -0.95 -4.96 -3.48
N ALA A 51 -0.57 -3.80 -2.97
CA ALA A 51 -1.49 -2.71 -2.63
C ALA A 51 -0.79 -1.36 -2.76
N VAL A 52 -1.56 -0.29 -2.83
CA VAL A 52 -1.04 1.07 -2.75
C VAL A 52 -1.70 1.84 -1.62
N LEU A 53 -0.95 2.78 -1.05
CA LEU A 53 -1.39 3.67 0.02
C LEU A 53 -1.23 5.14 -0.38
N LEU A 54 -2.28 5.92 -0.14
CA LEU A 54 -2.20 7.37 -0.09
C LEU A 54 -2.06 7.78 1.38
N THR A 55 -1.10 8.64 1.66
CA THR A 55 -0.79 9.14 3.01
C THR A 55 -0.98 10.65 3.06
N ARG A 56 -0.92 11.24 4.25
CA ARG A 56 -0.73 12.69 4.37
C ARG A 56 0.57 13.11 3.65
N PRO A 57 0.66 14.38 3.21
CA PRO A 57 1.89 14.93 2.66
C PRO A 57 3.05 14.77 3.66
N ALA A 58 4.15 14.22 3.18
CA ALA A 58 5.40 14.05 3.92
C ALA A 58 6.56 14.19 2.92
N PRO A 59 7.74 14.70 3.33
CA PRO A 59 8.91 14.76 2.47
C PRO A 59 9.33 13.36 1.97
N PRO A 60 9.96 13.25 0.79
CA PRO A 60 10.41 11.95 0.26
C PRO A 60 11.21 11.13 1.25
N ARG A 61 12.15 11.76 1.97
CA ARG A 61 12.98 11.06 2.97
C ARG A 61 12.18 10.47 4.12
N GLU A 62 11.13 11.15 4.58
CA GLU A 62 10.27 10.61 5.62
C GLU A 62 9.48 9.39 5.15
N LEU A 63 9.00 9.42 3.89
CA LEU A 63 8.36 8.27 3.26
C LEU A 63 9.33 7.08 3.15
N LEU A 64 10.59 7.33 2.78
CA LEU A 64 11.62 6.30 2.68
C LEU A 64 11.95 5.67 4.04
N GLU A 65 12.07 6.50 5.07
CA GLU A 65 12.35 6.02 6.43
C GLU A 65 11.24 5.13 6.96
N ALA A 66 9.99 5.54 6.76
CA ALA A 66 8.80 4.76 7.13
C ALA A 66 8.69 3.46 6.33
N ALA A 67 8.97 3.50 5.02
CA ALA A 67 9.01 2.32 4.16
C ALA A 67 10.04 1.29 4.67
N ARG A 68 11.28 1.73 4.88
CA ARG A 68 12.35 0.88 5.43
C ARG A 68 12.03 0.37 6.83
N GLU A 69 11.29 1.12 7.64
CA GLU A 69 10.84 0.68 8.96
C GLU A 69 9.84 -0.47 8.85
N ALA A 70 8.84 -0.36 7.98
CA ALA A 70 7.88 -1.42 7.71
C ALA A 70 8.58 -2.70 7.21
N GLU A 71 9.50 -2.58 6.26
CA GLU A 71 10.30 -3.71 5.75
C GLU A 71 11.11 -4.38 6.86
N ARG A 72 11.82 -3.60 7.69
CA ARG A 72 12.59 -4.13 8.82
C ARG A 72 11.69 -4.84 9.85
N ALA A 73 10.49 -4.34 10.09
CA ALA A 73 9.54 -4.96 11.00
C ALA A 73 9.06 -6.32 10.46
N ALA A 74 8.75 -6.40 9.16
CA ALA A 74 8.35 -7.64 8.50
C ALA A 74 9.49 -8.68 8.46
N ASP A 75 10.74 -8.24 8.29
CA ASP A 75 11.90 -9.12 8.23
C ASP A 75 12.26 -9.75 9.59
N ARG A 76 11.86 -9.14 10.73
CA ARG A 76 12.04 -9.74 12.06
C ARG A 76 11.24 -11.03 12.26
N VAL A 77 10.29 -11.31 11.38
CA VAL A 77 9.44 -12.51 11.39
C VAL A 77 10.03 -13.64 10.52
N ARG A 78 11.19 -13.43 9.88
CA ARG A 78 11.80 -14.43 8.98
C ARG A 78 12.14 -15.75 9.68
N VAL A 79 11.66 -16.84 9.07
CA VAL A 79 12.03 -18.22 9.41
C VAL A 79 13.33 -18.65 8.72
N VAL A 80 13.73 -18.01 7.61
CA VAL A 80 14.92 -18.37 6.80
C VAL A 80 15.81 -17.15 6.51
N ARG A 81 17.09 -17.24 6.89
CA ARG A 81 18.12 -16.23 6.62
C ARG A 81 18.51 -16.28 5.13
N TRP A 82 18.45 -15.14 4.42
CA TRP A 82 18.75 -14.95 2.98
C TRP A 82 17.67 -15.38 1.97
N GLY A 83 16.45 -15.69 2.43
CA GLY A 83 15.30 -15.87 1.52
C GLY A 83 14.82 -14.56 0.90
N PRO A 84 13.86 -14.60 -0.06
CA PRO A 84 13.21 -13.41 -0.59
C PRO A 84 12.68 -12.48 0.53
N ARG A 85 12.45 -11.20 0.23
CA ARG A 85 11.91 -10.25 1.22
C ARG A 85 10.43 -10.55 1.45
N THR A 86 10.02 -10.57 2.72
CA THR A 86 8.62 -10.83 3.10
C THR A 86 7.72 -9.64 2.75
N LEU A 87 8.28 -8.43 2.72
CA LEU A 87 7.62 -7.18 2.35
C LEU A 87 8.58 -6.31 1.55
N ASP A 88 8.06 -5.64 0.53
CA ASP A 88 8.72 -4.56 -0.22
C ASP A 88 7.82 -3.33 -0.16
N VAL A 89 8.38 -2.16 0.16
CA VAL A 89 7.65 -0.89 0.22
C VAL A 89 8.36 0.17 -0.61
N ASP A 90 7.78 0.48 -1.78
CA ASP A 90 8.30 1.46 -2.73
C ASP A 90 7.66 2.85 -2.51
N VAL A 91 8.49 3.90 -2.46
CA VAL A 91 8.00 5.29 -2.54
C VAL A 91 7.75 5.64 -4.01
N ILE A 92 6.49 5.78 -4.41
CA ILE A 92 6.12 5.95 -5.82
C ILE A 92 6.04 7.42 -6.22
N ALA A 93 5.37 8.26 -5.42
CA ALA A 93 5.15 9.66 -5.73
C ALA A 93 4.95 10.50 -4.46
N CYS A 94 5.37 11.76 -4.50
CA CYS A 94 5.29 12.72 -3.40
C CYS A 94 4.70 14.06 -3.89
N GLY A 95 3.39 14.08 -4.15
CA GLY A 95 2.75 15.19 -4.85
C GLY A 95 3.46 15.48 -6.18
N GLU A 96 3.73 16.74 -6.46
CA GLU A 96 4.47 17.20 -7.65
C GLU A 96 6.00 17.16 -7.47
N THR A 97 6.51 16.61 -6.37
CA THR A 97 7.95 16.59 -6.09
C THR A 97 8.69 15.69 -7.07
N VAL A 98 9.74 16.20 -7.69
CA VAL A 98 10.72 15.43 -8.45
C VAL A 98 12.05 15.43 -7.71
N SER A 99 12.61 14.24 -7.50
CA SER A 99 13.87 14.01 -6.79
C SER A 99 14.78 13.13 -7.65
N ASP A 100 16.00 13.59 -7.87
CA ASP A 100 17.09 12.87 -8.50
C ASP A 100 18.12 12.34 -7.48
N ASP A 101 17.84 12.46 -6.18
CA ASP A 101 18.64 11.87 -5.11
C ASP A 101 18.73 10.35 -5.34
N PRO A 102 19.93 9.77 -5.50
CA PRO A 102 20.09 8.34 -5.79
C PRO A 102 19.57 7.45 -4.65
N GLU A 103 19.41 7.98 -3.43
CA GLU A 103 18.78 7.24 -2.33
C GLU A 103 17.24 7.25 -2.40
N ILE A 104 16.64 8.18 -3.14
CA ILE A 104 15.20 8.33 -3.31
C ILE A 104 14.83 9.06 -4.61
N LEU A 105 14.64 8.27 -5.66
CA LEU A 105 14.09 8.75 -6.92
C LEU A 105 12.58 8.88 -6.82
N VAL A 106 12.06 10.09 -7.05
CA VAL A 106 10.63 10.39 -7.05
C VAL A 106 10.29 11.21 -8.29
N PRO A 107 9.25 10.86 -9.07
CA PRO A 107 8.49 9.62 -8.95
C PRO A 107 9.38 8.39 -9.19
N HIS A 108 8.97 7.23 -8.67
CA HIS A 108 9.71 6.00 -8.85
C HIS A 108 9.89 5.72 -10.36
N PRO A 109 11.12 5.49 -10.85
CA PRO A 109 11.46 5.58 -12.26
C PRO A 109 10.75 4.55 -13.15
N ARG A 110 10.22 3.47 -12.56
CA ARG A 110 9.48 2.42 -13.27
C ARG A 110 7.99 2.36 -12.90
N ALA A 111 7.47 3.30 -12.11
CA ALA A 111 6.08 3.25 -11.67
C ALA A 111 5.09 3.21 -12.86
N HIS A 112 5.34 4.05 -13.86
CA HIS A 112 4.53 4.17 -15.08
C HIS A 112 4.54 2.91 -15.98
N LEU A 113 5.43 1.95 -15.70
CA LEU A 113 5.56 0.69 -16.44
C LEU A 113 4.94 -0.51 -15.71
N ARG A 114 4.40 -0.31 -14.50
CA ARG A 114 3.97 -1.41 -13.62
C ARG A 114 2.46 -1.39 -13.43
N ALA A 115 1.78 -2.40 -13.97
CA ALA A 115 0.33 -2.54 -13.82
C ALA A 115 -0.10 -2.70 -12.35
N PHE A 116 0.66 -3.47 -11.56
CA PHE A 116 0.43 -3.65 -10.12
C PHE A 116 0.63 -2.38 -9.26
N VAL A 117 1.12 -1.29 -9.85
CA VAL A 117 1.17 0.04 -9.22
C VAL A 117 0.07 0.93 -9.77
N CYS A 118 -0.05 1.01 -11.11
CA CYS A 118 -0.98 1.93 -11.76
C CYS A 118 -2.45 1.53 -11.58
N VAL A 119 -2.78 0.24 -11.71
CA VAL A 119 -4.17 -0.25 -11.58
C VAL A 119 -4.70 -0.02 -10.15
N PRO A 120 -3.98 -0.40 -9.07
CA PRO A 120 -4.47 -0.15 -7.73
C PRO A 120 -4.51 1.34 -7.35
N TRP A 121 -3.63 2.16 -7.94
CA TRP A 121 -3.68 3.62 -7.73
C TRP A 121 -4.92 4.23 -8.38
N LEU A 122 -5.25 3.85 -9.62
CA LEU A 122 -6.45 4.30 -10.30
C LEU A 122 -7.74 3.97 -9.53
N ASP A 123 -7.77 2.81 -8.87
CA ASP A 123 -8.88 2.36 -8.01
C ASP A 123 -9.12 3.29 -6.81
N VAL A 124 -8.07 3.93 -6.30
CA VAL A 124 -8.13 4.78 -5.10
C VAL A 124 -8.28 6.25 -5.46
N ASP A 125 -7.63 6.68 -6.54
CA ASP A 125 -7.59 8.05 -7.03
C ASP A 125 -7.72 8.08 -8.56
N PRO A 126 -8.95 8.26 -9.09
CA PRO A 126 -9.23 8.28 -10.53
C PRO A 126 -8.56 9.44 -11.29
N ASP A 127 -8.19 10.50 -10.59
CA ASP A 127 -7.59 11.72 -11.16
C ASP A 127 -6.06 11.75 -10.99
N ALA A 128 -5.47 10.69 -10.46
CA ALA A 128 -4.04 10.60 -10.19
C ALA A 128 -3.17 10.87 -11.43
N THR A 129 -2.07 11.59 -11.18
CA THR A 129 -1.02 11.87 -12.16
C THR A 129 0.34 11.46 -11.63
N ILE A 130 1.23 11.04 -12.53
CA ILE A 130 2.65 10.83 -12.25
C ILE A 130 3.43 11.96 -12.92
N PRO A 131 4.19 12.78 -12.16
CA PRO A 131 5.03 13.82 -12.74
C PRO A 131 5.93 13.27 -13.86
N GLY A 132 5.91 13.92 -15.02
CA GLY A 132 6.66 13.49 -16.21
C GLY A 132 6.06 12.34 -17.04
N HIS A 133 4.99 11.68 -16.57
CA HIS A 133 4.35 10.56 -17.28
C HIS A 133 2.86 10.76 -17.58
N GLY A 134 2.17 11.67 -16.90
CA GLY A 134 0.76 12.01 -17.18
C GLY A 134 -0.24 11.28 -16.28
N ARG A 135 -1.48 11.14 -16.74
CA ARG A 135 -2.58 10.56 -15.95
C ARG A 135 -2.41 9.06 -15.80
N VAL A 136 -2.65 8.54 -14.60
CA VAL A 136 -2.60 7.10 -14.32
C VAL A 136 -3.62 6.33 -15.16
N ALA A 137 -4.79 6.92 -15.44
CA ALA A 137 -5.80 6.32 -16.31
C ALA A 137 -5.27 6.00 -17.71
N ASP A 138 -4.50 6.92 -18.32
CA ASP A 138 -3.94 6.74 -19.65
C ASP A 138 -2.83 5.67 -19.66
N LEU A 139 -2.03 5.64 -18.58
CA LEU A 139 -0.99 4.62 -18.37
C LEU A 139 -1.59 3.22 -18.25
N VAL A 140 -2.68 3.06 -17.47
CA VAL A 140 -3.39 1.78 -17.32
C VAL A 140 -3.92 1.29 -18.66
N ALA A 141 -4.51 2.17 -19.48
CA ALA A 141 -4.98 1.81 -20.82
C ALA A 141 -3.84 1.29 -21.71
N GLY A 142 -2.66 1.92 -21.65
CA GLY A 142 -1.46 1.48 -22.37
C GLY A 142 -0.92 0.12 -21.89
N LEU A 143 -0.88 -0.11 -20.57
CA LEU A 143 -0.42 -1.36 -19.97
C LEU A 143 -1.34 -2.55 -20.29
N ALA A 144 -2.65 -2.33 -20.28
CA ALA A 144 -3.62 -3.35 -20.68
C ALA A 144 -3.41 -3.79 -22.13
N ALA A 145 -3.12 -2.85 -23.04
CA ALA A 145 -2.80 -3.15 -24.43
C ALA A 145 -1.48 -3.93 -24.59
N ALA A 146 -0.54 -3.80 -23.64
CA ALA A 146 0.72 -4.52 -23.61
C ALA A 146 0.63 -5.92 -22.96
N GLY A 147 -0.53 -6.28 -22.39
CA GLY A 147 -0.76 -7.61 -21.82
C GLY A 147 -0.12 -7.86 -20.46
N GLU A 148 0.16 -6.82 -19.66
CA GLU A 148 0.62 -6.95 -18.27
C GLU A 148 -0.54 -7.44 -17.38
N PRO A 149 -0.53 -8.70 -16.90
CA PRO A 149 -1.63 -9.24 -16.12
C PRO A 149 -1.61 -8.67 -14.70
N THR A 150 -2.74 -8.17 -14.22
CA THR A 150 -2.92 -7.78 -12.81
C THR A 150 -4.35 -8.10 -12.41
N SER A 151 -4.50 -9.00 -11.44
CA SER A 151 -5.82 -9.52 -11.04
C SER A 151 -6.19 -8.97 -9.67
N ARG A 152 -7.31 -8.25 -9.60
CA ARG A 152 -7.88 -7.82 -8.32
C ARG A 152 -8.39 -9.05 -7.57
N ILE A 153 -7.99 -9.22 -6.31
CA ILE A 153 -8.53 -10.31 -5.48
C ILE A 153 -9.93 -9.93 -4.98
N GLY A 154 -10.87 -10.88 -5.12
CA GLY A 154 -12.28 -10.73 -4.81
C GLY A 154 -12.60 -10.48 -3.33
N SER A 155 -13.44 -9.46 -3.12
CA SER A 155 -14.08 -8.95 -1.89
C SER A 155 -15.03 -9.96 -1.18
N ALA A 156 -14.65 -11.22 -1.01
CA ALA A 156 -15.53 -12.23 -0.40
C ALA A 156 -15.57 -12.18 1.15
N ASN A 157 -14.90 -11.20 1.76
CA ASN A 157 -14.98 -10.95 3.19
C ASN A 157 -14.92 -9.42 3.43
N PRO A 158 -15.92 -8.78 4.05
CA PRO A 158 -15.83 -7.36 4.42
C PRO A 158 -14.73 -7.09 5.45
N ALA A 159 -14.19 -8.12 6.11
CA ALA A 159 -12.93 -8.06 6.86
C ALA A 159 -11.70 -8.15 5.93
N GLY A 160 -11.79 -8.80 4.77
CA GLY A 160 -10.67 -9.12 3.87
C GLY A 160 -10.07 -7.98 3.04
N THR A 161 -10.48 -6.72 3.18
CA THR A 161 -10.08 -5.67 2.22
C THR A 161 -9.39 -4.48 2.89
N LEU A 162 -8.18 -4.14 2.44
CA LEU A 162 -7.55 -2.83 2.72
C LEU A 162 -8.43 -1.66 2.24
N ALA A 163 -9.29 -1.89 1.23
CA ALA A 163 -10.22 -0.91 0.65
C ALA A 163 -11.30 -0.38 1.60
N GLY A 164 -11.42 -0.90 2.83
CA GLY A 164 -12.25 -0.29 3.89
C GLY A 164 -11.61 0.96 4.51
N LEU A 165 -10.33 1.21 4.25
CA LEU A 165 -9.61 2.40 4.71
C LEU A 165 -9.86 3.57 3.74
N ARG A 166 -10.99 4.25 3.89
CA ARG A 166 -11.17 5.62 3.39
C ARG A 166 -11.34 6.54 4.59
N ARG A 167 -10.35 7.41 4.85
CA ARG A 167 -10.67 8.66 5.55
C ARG A 167 -11.26 9.58 4.50
N VAL A 168 -12.54 9.92 4.63
CA VAL A 168 -13.09 11.05 3.87
C VAL A 168 -12.38 12.28 4.43
N ALA A 169 -11.38 12.80 3.71
CA ALA A 169 -10.94 14.15 3.93
C ALA A 169 -12.12 15.03 3.52
N GLU A 170 -12.84 15.57 4.50
CA GLU A 170 -13.64 16.76 4.23
C GLU A 170 -12.64 17.83 3.79
N ALA A 171 -12.73 18.27 2.53
CA ALA A 171 -11.94 19.39 2.07
C ALA A 171 -12.23 20.59 2.98
N PRO A 172 -11.22 21.31 3.52
CA PRO A 172 -11.52 22.53 4.25
C PRO A 172 -12.09 23.55 3.25
N ALA A 173 -13.41 23.73 3.28
CA ALA A 173 -14.05 24.90 2.73
C ALA A 173 -13.66 26.10 3.61
N GLY A 174 -12.61 26.81 3.22
CA GLY A 174 -12.22 28.09 3.79
C GLY A 174 -11.15 28.04 4.89
N PRO A 175 -10.57 29.19 5.26
CA PRO A 175 -9.50 29.27 6.23
C PRO A 175 -10.03 28.88 7.63
N ALA A 176 -9.40 27.88 8.25
CA ALA A 176 -9.74 27.42 9.58
C ALA A 176 -9.53 28.52 10.65
N PRO A 177 -10.45 28.69 11.62
CA PRO A 177 -10.20 29.56 12.76
C PRO A 177 -9.11 28.96 13.67
N ALA A 178 -8.26 29.83 14.21
CA ALA A 178 -7.19 29.44 15.11
C ALA A 178 -7.74 28.83 16.41
N GLY A 179 -7.28 27.62 16.76
CA GLY A 179 -7.37 27.10 18.14
C GLY A 179 -8.21 25.86 18.39
N ALA A 180 -8.73 25.15 17.39
CA ALA A 180 -9.45 23.89 17.62
C ALA A 180 -8.53 22.66 17.45
N LEU A 181 -8.14 22.02 18.55
CA LEU A 181 -7.59 20.66 18.53
C LEU A 181 -8.75 19.69 18.29
N ALA A 182 -8.78 19.05 17.12
CA ALA A 182 -9.71 17.98 16.83
C ALA A 182 -9.40 16.75 17.69
N ALA A 183 -10.43 16.16 18.31
CA ALA A 183 -10.31 14.91 19.05
C ALA A 183 -9.82 13.77 18.13
N PRO A 184 -9.06 12.78 18.65
CA PRO A 184 -8.64 11.64 17.85
C PRO A 184 -9.87 10.83 17.41
N ALA A 185 -9.99 10.59 16.11
CA ALA A 185 -11.03 9.73 15.55
C ALA A 185 -10.80 8.29 16.04
N THR A 186 -11.65 7.82 16.94
CA THR A 186 -11.71 6.41 17.32
C THR A 186 -12.36 5.61 16.21
N TRP A 187 -11.68 4.54 15.80
CA TRP A 187 -12.18 3.48 14.92
C TRP A 187 -13.47 2.87 15.51
N GLU A 188 -14.53 2.71 14.73
CA GLU A 188 -15.65 1.87 15.12
C GLU A 188 -15.48 0.45 14.55
N ALA A 189 -15.89 -0.51 15.37
CA ALA A 189 -15.44 -1.89 15.39
C ALA A 189 -15.89 -2.73 14.17
N GLY A 190 -14.90 -3.29 13.47
CA GLY A 190 -15.03 -4.57 12.74
C GLY A 190 -14.00 -5.61 13.17
N TRP A 191 -13.17 -5.32 14.19
CA TRP A 191 -11.83 -5.91 14.29
C TRP A 191 -11.37 -6.25 15.72
N LEU A 192 -12.29 -6.65 16.59
CA LEU A 192 -11.92 -7.20 17.89
C LEU A 192 -11.88 -8.73 17.88
N ALA A 193 -10.64 -9.21 17.99
CA ALA A 193 -10.16 -10.46 18.57
C ALA A 193 -9.95 -11.69 17.64
N PRO A 194 -8.83 -12.42 17.83
CA PRO A 194 -8.64 -13.73 17.23
C PRO A 194 -9.66 -14.70 17.82
N ASP A 195 -10.30 -15.46 16.94
CA ASP A 195 -11.16 -16.59 17.31
C ASP A 195 -10.33 -17.58 18.14
N ARG A 196 -10.63 -17.69 19.45
CA ARG A 196 -10.15 -18.80 20.27
C ARG A 196 -10.96 -20.04 19.92
N GLY A 197 -10.71 -20.59 18.74
CA GLY A 197 -11.21 -21.89 18.31
C GLY A 197 -10.30 -23.03 18.74
N ALA A 198 -10.03 -23.20 20.04
CA ALA A 198 -9.52 -24.47 20.55
C ALA A 198 -10.69 -25.26 21.12
N GLY A 199 -11.20 -26.16 20.28
CA GLY A 199 -12.31 -27.05 20.59
C GLY A 199 -12.10 -27.81 21.89
N ARG A 200 -13.10 -27.72 22.75
CA ARG A 200 -13.38 -28.67 23.82
C ARG A 200 -13.71 -30.01 23.16
N VAL A 201 -12.82 -30.99 23.24
CA VAL A 201 -13.18 -32.42 23.11
C VAL A 201 -13.11 -33.02 24.50
N GLY A 202 -14.30 -33.22 25.08
CA GLY A 202 -14.49 -34.15 26.18
C GLY A 202 -14.67 -35.56 25.61
N GLY A 203 -14.08 -36.52 26.30
CA GLY A 203 -14.16 -37.97 26.10
C GLY A 203 -13.32 -38.63 27.17
#